data_AF-A0A2M8NFT1-F1
#
_entry.id   AF-A0A2M8NFT1-F1
#
_cell.length_a   1.000
_cell.length_b   1.000
_cell.length_c   1.000
_cell.angle_alpha   90.00
_cell.angle_beta   90.00
_cell.angle_gamma   90.00
#
_symmetry.space_group_name_H-M   'P 1'
#
loop_
_entity.id
_entity.type
_entity.pdbx_description
1 polymer ?
#
loop_
_entity_poly.entity_id
_entity_poly.type
_entity_poly.pdbx_seq_one_letter_code
_entity_poly.pdbx_strand_id
1 'polypeptide(L)'
;LLDRAYLFNNFDPLLPAPYLAYVNLIESSENPRKLLRAAGVERAFDLGELMAAPRAWLVDAICWHTDEAALLAAISDPAWNSDATAHALGDGGCPPPDEGRVGDIRRLTDTGSQVVIELEANRDAWLILADTDYPGWTAAVNNEPAYIYRANLAFRAVQVPAGVHTVEFAYRPWWMLAGAFVSVV
;
A
#
# COMPACT_ATOMS: atom_id res chain seq x y z
N LEU A 1 -15.92 9.09 -6.95
CA LEU A 1 -15.26 10.17 -6.18
C LEU A 1 -16.28 11.24 -5.82
N LEU A 2 -17.09 11.06 -4.77
CA LEU A 2 -18.06 12.08 -4.35
C LEU A 2 -17.62 12.86 -3.09
N ASP A 3 -16.77 12.31 -2.21
CA ASP A 3 -16.45 12.99 -0.94
C ASP A 3 -14.96 13.29 -0.66
N ARG A 4 -14.05 13.03 -1.61
CA ARG A 4 -12.57 13.20 -1.46
C ARG A 4 -11.94 12.58 -0.20
N ALA A 5 -12.71 11.89 0.65
CA ALA A 5 -12.21 11.12 1.76
C ALA A 5 -11.97 9.69 1.30
N TYR A 6 -10.77 9.20 1.55
CA TYR A 6 -10.45 7.80 1.35
C TYR A 6 -11.14 6.97 2.44
N LEU A 7 -12.20 6.29 2.01
CA LEU A 7 -12.90 5.29 2.81
C LEU A 7 -12.22 3.94 2.58
N PHE A 8 -12.23 3.08 3.60
CA PHE A 8 -11.83 1.69 3.49
C PHE A 8 -12.84 0.90 2.63
N ASN A 9 -12.88 1.21 1.33
CA ASN A 9 -13.71 0.54 0.36
C ASN A 9 -12.88 0.29 -0.89
N ASN A 10 -12.08 -0.76 -0.80
CA ASN A 10 -11.25 -1.21 -1.90
C ASN A 10 -11.74 -2.61 -2.32
N PHE A 11 -12.83 -2.61 -3.08
CA PHE A 11 -13.51 -3.84 -3.47
C PHE A 11 -12.68 -4.63 -4.48
N ASP A 12 -12.13 -5.76 -4.04
CA ASP A 12 -11.49 -6.77 -4.89
C ASP A 12 -12.45 -7.97 -5.09
N PRO A 13 -13.08 -8.10 -6.27
CA PRO A 13 -13.97 -9.23 -6.54
C PRO A 13 -13.25 -10.55 -6.85
N LEU A 14 -11.93 -10.56 -7.11
CA LEU A 14 -11.22 -11.77 -7.53
C LEU A 14 -10.40 -12.42 -6.41
N LEU A 15 -9.82 -11.63 -5.51
CA LEU A 15 -9.03 -12.12 -4.37
C LEU A 15 -9.50 -11.46 -3.07
N PRO A 16 -10.74 -11.74 -2.60
CA PRO A 16 -11.27 -11.07 -1.42
C PRO A 16 -10.56 -11.47 -0.12
N ALA A 17 -9.88 -12.62 -0.07
CA ALA A 17 -9.37 -13.20 1.18
C ALA A 17 -8.39 -12.29 1.96
N PRO A 18 -7.31 -11.72 1.38
CA PRO A 18 -6.40 -10.85 2.12
C PRO A 18 -7.07 -9.56 2.61
N TYR A 19 -7.94 -8.97 1.79
CA TYR A 19 -8.69 -7.78 2.16
C TYR A 19 -9.69 -8.06 3.29
N LEU A 20 -10.44 -9.15 3.21
CA LEU A 20 -11.37 -9.58 4.26
C LEU A 20 -10.65 -9.94 5.55
N ALA A 21 -9.47 -10.57 5.47
CA ALA A 21 -8.64 -10.82 6.64
C ALA A 21 -8.22 -9.51 7.33
N TYR A 22 -7.89 -8.47 6.56
CA TYR A 22 -7.62 -7.13 7.11
C TYR A 22 -8.86 -6.47 7.72
N VAL A 23 -10.02 -6.57 7.08
CA VAL A 23 -11.31 -6.07 7.62
C VAL A 23 -11.60 -6.74 8.97
N ASN A 24 -11.54 -8.07 9.03
CA ASN A 24 -11.76 -8.83 10.26
C ASN A 24 -10.77 -8.43 11.36
N LEU A 25 -9.53 -8.10 10.98
CA LEU A 25 -8.53 -7.63 11.93
C LEU A 25 -8.88 -6.25 12.52
N ILE A 26 -9.39 -5.32 11.70
CA ILE A 26 -9.90 -4.03 12.19
C ILE A 26 -11.07 -4.27 13.15
N GLU A 27 -12.05 -5.08 12.75
CA GLU A 27 -13.29 -5.31 13.51
C GLU A 27 -13.05 -6.03 14.85
N SER A 28 -12.05 -6.90 14.91
CA SER A 28 -11.68 -7.61 16.14
C SER A 28 -10.69 -6.86 17.04
N SER A 29 -10.12 -5.74 16.57
CA SER A 29 -9.13 -4.96 17.31
C SER A 29 -9.79 -4.07 18.37
N GLU A 30 -9.26 -4.10 19.59
CA GLU A 30 -9.67 -3.15 20.66
C GLU A 30 -9.29 -1.70 20.34
N ASN A 31 -8.26 -1.48 19.50
CA ASN A 31 -7.81 -0.15 19.09
C ASN A 31 -7.39 -0.15 17.61
N PRO A 32 -8.37 -0.04 16.69
CA PRO A 32 -8.12 -0.19 15.26
C PRO A 32 -7.40 1.01 14.62
N ARG A 33 -7.08 2.07 15.38
CA ARG A 33 -6.54 3.34 14.83
C ARG A 33 -5.32 3.12 13.93
N LYS A 34 -4.39 2.25 14.34
CA LYS A 34 -3.17 1.98 13.56
C LYS A 34 -3.45 1.20 12.28
N LEU A 35 -4.37 0.24 12.35
CA LEU A 35 -4.83 -0.53 11.19
C LEU A 35 -5.59 0.37 10.20
N LEU A 36 -6.43 1.27 10.70
CA LEU A 36 -7.11 2.28 9.90
C LEU A 36 -6.12 3.24 9.23
N ARG A 37 -5.09 3.69 9.97
CA ARG A 37 -4.01 4.52 9.43
C ARG A 37 -3.21 3.80 8.34
N ALA A 38 -2.83 2.55 8.57
CA ALA A 38 -2.12 1.70 7.61
C ALA A 38 -2.97 1.34 6.38
N ALA A 39 -4.29 1.45 6.51
CA ALA A 39 -5.24 1.33 5.41
C ALA A 39 -5.59 2.66 4.72
N GLY A 40 -4.91 3.76 5.08
CA GLY A 40 -5.15 5.08 4.49
C GLY A 40 -6.55 5.64 4.76
N VAL A 41 -7.19 5.21 5.86
CA VAL A 41 -8.57 5.61 6.19
C VAL A 41 -8.59 7.01 6.78
N GLU A 42 -9.12 7.97 6.03
CA GLU A 42 -9.14 9.38 6.44
C GLU A 42 -10.31 9.73 7.38
N ARG A 43 -11.37 8.93 7.36
CA ARG A 43 -12.55 9.13 8.23
C ARG A 43 -13.12 7.79 8.67
N ALA A 44 -13.29 7.65 9.98
CA ALA A 44 -14.02 6.55 10.61
C ALA A 44 -15.24 7.13 11.34
N PHE A 45 -16.44 6.91 10.77
CA PHE A 45 -17.68 7.53 11.28
C PHE A 45 -18.07 7.03 12.68
N ASP A 46 -17.86 5.75 12.99
CA ASP A 46 -18.16 5.18 14.31
C ASP A 46 -17.23 5.69 15.43
N LEU A 47 -16.04 6.18 15.07
CA LEU A 47 -15.09 6.73 16.04
C LEU A 47 -15.32 8.23 16.31
N GLY A 48 -16.20 8.89 15.55
CA GLY A 48 -16.47 10.34 15.69
C GLY A 48 -15.25 11.23 15.43
N GLU A 49 -14.16 10.69 14.88
CA GLU A 49 -12.86 11.35 14.72
C GLU A 49 -12.46 11.41 13.24
N LEU A 50 -11.95 12.57 12.80
CA LEU A 50 -11.18 12.66 11.57
C LEU A 50 -9.78 12.08 11.81
N MET A 51 -9.37 11.14 10.98
CA MET A 51 -8.01 10.59 11.01
C MET A 51 -7.24 11.14 9.80
N ALA A 52 -6.13 11.83 10.01
CA ALA A 52 -5.31 12.30 8.90
C ALA A 52 -4.38 11.17 8.39
N ALA A 53 -4.95 10.14 7.76
CA ALA A 53 -4.19 9.04 7.18
C ALA A 53 -3.97 9.28 5.68
N PRO A 54 -2.74 9.58 5.22
CA PRO A 54 -2.48 9.67 3.78
C PRO A 54 -2.66 8.32 3.10
N ARG A 55 -3.17 8.35 1.86
CA ARG A 55 -3.28 7.18 0.99
C ARG A 55 -1.92 6.60 0.58
N ALA A 56 -0.88 7.42 0.51
CA ALA A 56 0.47 6.98 0.20
C ALA A 56 1.49 7.65 1.13
N TRP A 57 2.51 6.91 1.53
CA TRP A 57 3.60 7.40 2.38
C TRP A 57 4.86 6.58 2.15
N LEU A 58 5.99 7.09 2.64
CA LEU A 58 7.27 6.40 2.61
C LEU A 58 7.55 5.76 3.98
N VAL A 59 8.08 4.54 3.96
CA VAL A 59 8.61 3.84 5.14
C VAL A 59 10.07 3.44 4.90
N ASP A 60 10.83 3.28 5.97
CA ASP A 60 12.25 2.94 5.88
C ASP A 60 12.48 1.49 5.48
N ALA A 61 11.65 0.61 6.02
CA ALA A 61 11.89 -0.81 5.98
C ALA A 61 10.61 -1.62 5.79
N ILE A 62 10.78 -2.75 5.11
CA ILE A 62 9.85 -3.87 5.17
C ILE A 62 10.44 -4.93 6.10
N CYS A 63 9.65 -5.36 7.08
CA CYS A 63 9.89 -6.55 7.87
C CYS A 63 9.22 -7.75 7.20
N TRP A 64 10.04 -8.71 6.80
CA TRP A 64 9.60 -9.89 6.06
C TRP A 64 9.22 -11.04 7.01
N HIS A 65 8.16 -11.76 6.66
CA HIS A 65 7.62 -12.88 7.43
C HIS A 65 7.46 -14.09 6.51
N THR A 66 7.83 -15.27 6.99
CA THR A 66 7.74 -16.51 6.21
C THR A 66 6.32 -17.06 6.11
N ASP A 67 5.42 -16.62 6.99
CA ASP A 67 4.03 -17.06 7.03
C ASP A 67 3.08 -15.91 7.44
N GLU A 68 1.81 -16.08 7.07
CA GLU A 68 0.78 -15.07 7.27
C GLU A 68 0.43 -14.86 8.75
N ALA A 69 0.56 -15.88 9.60
CA ALA A 69 0.23 -15.75 11.02
C ALA A 69 1.24 -14.84 11.73
N ALA A 70 2.54 -14.98 11.42
CA ALA A 70 3.58 -14.10 11.92
C ALA A 70 3.38 -12.64 11.44
N LEU A 71 3.02 -12.46 10.16
CA LEU A 71 2.70 -11.14 9.61
C LEU A 71 1.51 -10.51 10.34
N LEU A 72 0.41 -11.25 10.49
CA LEU A 72 -0.80 -10.81 11.18
C LEU A 72 -0.51 -10.41 12.62
N ALA A 73 0.27 -11.23 13.35
CA ALA A 73 0.69 -10.90 14.72
C ALA A 73 1.48 -9.58 14.75
N ALA A 74 2.36 -9.35 13.79
CA ALA A 74 3.21 -8.17 13.74
C ALA A 74 2.41 -6.88 13.42
N ILE A 75 1.48 -6.92 12.47
CA ILE A 75 0.61 -5.75 12.17
C ILE A 75 -0.46 -5.50 13.24
N SER A 76 -0.71 -6.49 14.09
CA SER A 76 -1.61 -6.37 15.26
C SER A 76 -0.89 -5.86 16.51
N ASP A 77 0.44 -5.81 16.49
CA ASP A 77 1.22 -5.40 17.65
C ASP A 77 0.94 -3.92 18.01
N PRO A 78 0.49 -3.62 19.24
CA PRO A 78 0.29 -2.25 19.69
C PRO A 78 1.56 -1.39 19.62
N ALA A 79 2.75 -1.98 19.58
CA ALA A 79 4.03 -1.28 19.43
C ALA A 79 4.36 -0.92 17.98
N TRP A 80 3.70 -1.52 16.97
CA TRP A 80 4.02 -1.27 15.56
C TRP A 80 3.81 0.19 15.17
N ASN A 81 4.77 0.75 14.44
CA ASN A 81 4.68 2.09 13.84
C ASN A 81 4.54 1.96 12.32
N SER A 82 3.32 2.13 11.82
CA SER A 82 2.99 2.03 10.39
C SER A 82 3.54 3.16 9.54
N ASP A 83 3.98 4.26 10.14
CA ASP A 83 4.65 5.37 9.45
C ASP A 83 6.16 5.11 9.23
N ALA A 84 6.75 4.15 9.95
CA ALA A 84 8.18 3.84 9.87
C ALA A 84 8.49 2.49 9.22
N THR A 85 7.59 1.52 9.38
CA THR A 85 7.81 0.13 8.92
C THR A 85 6.54 -0.47 8.31
N ALA A 86 6.72 -1.29 7.29
CA ALA A 86 5.67 -2.13 6.73
C ALA A 86 6.03 -3.61 6.88
N HIS A 87 5.03 -4.49 6.78
CA HIS A 87 5.22 -5.94 6.93
C HIS A 87 4.82 -6.66 5.65
N ALA A 88 5.60 -7.62 5.18
CA ALA A 88 5.32 -8.37 3.95
C ALA A 88 5.69 -9.85 4.08
N LEU A 89 5.13 -10.69 3.21
CA LEU A 89 5.52 -12.10 3.12
C LEU A 89 6.79 -12.24 2.28
N GLY A 90 7.75 -13.03 2.75
CA GLY A 90 9.01 -13.31 2.07
C GLY A 90 10.07 -13.87 3.01
N ASP A 91 11.29 -13.98 2.50
CA ASP A 91 12.46 -14.55 3.19
C ASP A 91 13.53 -13.50 3.55
N GLY A 92 13.18 -12.21 3.44
CA GLY A 92 14.06 -11.11 3.87
C GLY A 92 14.17 -10.97 5.39
N GLY A 93 14.95 -9.97 5.83
CA GLY A 93 15.11 -9.66 7.25
C GLY A 93 14.02 -8.71 7.81
N CYS A 94 14.27 -8.15 8.98
CA CYS A 94 13.50 -7.01 9.50
C CYS A 94 14.53 -5.96 9.94
N PRO A 95 15.05 -5.16 8.99
CA PRO A 95 16.02 -4.13 9.34
C PRO A 95 15.34 -3.11 10.26
N PRO A 96 16.06 -2.63 11.30
CA PRO A 96 15.51 -1.63 12.20
C PRO A 96 15.21 -0.34 11.40
N PRO A 97 14.09 0.34 11.66
CA PRO A 97 13.83 1.62 11.02
C PRO A 97 14.85 2.67 11.49
N ASP A 98 15.31 3.49 10.56
CA ASP A 98 16.17 4.63 10.87
C ASP A 98 15.34 5.77 11.49
N GLU A 99 15.92 6.47 12.46
CA GLU A 99 15.28 7.66 13.02
C GLU A 99 15.24 8.80 11.98
N GLY A 100 14.13 9.54 11.97
CA GLY A 100 13.95 10.73 11.14
C GLY A 100 13.00 10.56 9.96
N ARG A 101 12.86 11.62 9.17
CA ARG A 101 11.87 11.68 8.09
C ARG A 101 12.39 10.94 6.85
N VAL A 102 11.68 9.90 6.41
CA VAL A 102 12.03 9.09 5.23
C VAL A 102 11.96 9.92 3.94
N GLY A 103 10.94 10.76 3.82
CA GLY A 103 10.69 11.61 2.66
C GLY A 103 9.27 12.16 2.66
N ASP A 104 8.86 12.73 1.53
CA ASP A 104 7.52 13.33 1.35
C ASP A 104 6.86 12.91 0.04
N ILE A 105 5.54 12.73 0.09
CA ILE A 105 4.70 12.70 -1.11
C ILE A 105 4.41 14.14 -1.51
N ARG A 106 4.89 14.55 -2.69
CA ARG A 106 4.68 15.90 -3.24
C ARG A 106 3.36 16.01 -3.96
N ARG A 107 2.97 14.97 -4.69
CA ARG A 107 1.72 14.93 -5.46
C ARG A 107 1.24 13.51 -5.64
N LEU A 108 -0.07 13.32 -5.56
CA LEU A 108 -0.75 12.09 -5.95
C LEU A 108 -1.87 12.44 -6.93
N THR A 109 -1.87 11.79 -8.09
CA THR A 109 -2.92 11.92 -9.11
C THR A 109 -3.49 10.55 -9.39
N ASP A 110 -4.82 10.44 -9.45
CA ASP A 110 -5.53 9.17 -9.64
C ASP A 110 -6.61 9.34 -10.72
N THR A 111 -6.60 8.47 -11.72
CA THR A 111 -7.58 8.39 -12.79
C THR A 111 -8.44 7.12 -12.74
N GLY A 112 -8.30 6.31 -11.69
CA GLY A 112 -8.96 5.03 -11.47
C GLY A 112 -8.17 3.85 -12.05
N SER A 113 -7.67 3.96 -13.28
CA SER A 113 -6.83 2.94 -13.92
C SER A 113 -5.33 3.23 -13.81
N GLN A 114 -4.96 4.40 -13.31
CA GLN A 114 -3.59 4.84 -13.13
C GLN A 114 -3.48 5.71 -11.87
N VAL A 115 -2.44 5.46 -11.07
CA VAL A 115 -2.06 6.28 -9.92
C VAL A 115 -0.63 6.74 -10.13
N VAL A 116 -0.41 8.06 -10.17
CA VAL A 116 0.91 8.68 -10.33
C VAL A 116 1.27 9.42 -9.06
N ILE A 117 2.43 9.10 -8.50
CA ILE A 117 2.91 9.62 -7.22
C ILE A 117 4.26 10.28 -7.45
N GLU A 118 4.34 11.59 -7.24
CA GLU A 118 5.59 12.34 -7.21
C GLU A 118 6.05 12.45 -5.76
N LEU A 119 7.31 12.08 -5.50
CA LEU A 119 7.84 12.02 -4.15
C LEU A 119 9.32 12.45 -4.09
N GLU A 120 9.79 12.73 -2.88
CA GLU A 120 11.19 12.91 -2.55
C GLU A 120 11.55 12.01 -1.38
N ALA A 121 12.50 11.11 -1.59
CA ALA A 121 13.03 10.21 -0.57
C ALA A 121 14.42 10.69 -0.14
N ASN A 122 14.64 10.84 1.16
CA ASN A 122 15.93 11.28 1.71
C ASN A 122 16.97 10.16 1.71
N ARG A 123 16.51 8.91 1.61
CA ARG A 123 17.29 7.67 1.59
C ARG A 123 16.51 6.61 0.82
N ASP A 124 17.13 5.46 0.56
CA ASP A 124 16.42 4.32 -0.01
C ASP A 124 15.25 3.94 0.90
N ALA A 125 14.07 3.80 0.30
CA ALA A 125 12.82 3.71 1.03
C ALA A 125 11.82 2.82 0.30
N TRP A 126 10.69 2.59 0.96
CA TRP A 126 9.54 1.90 0.39
C TRP A 126 8.36 2.86 0.31
N LEU A 127 7.84 3.03 -0.90
CA LEU A 127 6.56 3.69 -1.11
C LEU A 127 5.44 2.70 -0.82
N ILE A 128 4.63 3.00 0.18
CA ILE A 128 3.38 2.30 0.46
C ILE A 128 2.24 3.08 -0.16
N LEU A 129 1.39 2.38 -0.91
CA LEU A 129 0.12 2.86 -1.42
C LEU A 129 -0.96 2.00 -0.78
N ALA A 130 -1.83 2.60 0.04
CA ALA A 130 -2.97 1.95 0.69
C ALA A 130 -4.12 1.59 -0.30
N ASP A 131 -3.74 1.14 -1.49
CA ASP A 131 -4.62 0.50 -2.43
C ASP A 131 -4.39 -1.01 -2.41
N THR A 132 -5.45 -1.80 -2.51
CA THR A 132 -5.36 -3.26 -2.53
C THR A 132 -4.51 -3.73 -3.70
N ASP A 133 -3.59 -4.65 -3.42
CA ASP A 133 -2.72 -5.32 -4.38
C ASP A 133 -3.49 -6.38 -5.18
N TYR A 134 -4.08 -5.91 -6.28
CA TYR A 134 -4.91 -6.72 -7.17
C TYR A 134 -4.13 -7.21 -8.41
N PRO A 135 -4.37 -8.45 -8.91
CA PRO A 135 -3.69 -8.94 -10.10
C PRO A 135 -3.92 -8.08 -11.35
N GLY A 136 -2.83 -7.66 -12.00
CA GLY A 136 -2.88 -6.85 -13.22
C GLY A 136 -2.43 -5.40 -13.02
N TRP A 137 -2.14 -4.97 -11.79
CA TRP A 137 -1.37 -3.75 -11.58
C TRP A 137 0.10 -3.96 -11.94
N THR A 138 0.70 -2.94 -12.55
CA THR A 138 2.14 -2.85 -12.84
C THR A 138 2.68 -1.55 -12.26
N ALA A 139 3.93 -1.54 -11.80
CA ALA A 139 4.57 -0.33 -11.30
C ALA A 139 5.79 0.05 -12.15
N ALA A 140 6.10 1.35 -12.17
CA ALA A 140 7.34 1.87 -12.69
C ALA A 140 7.86 3.01 -11.80
N VAL A 141 9.18 3.08 -11.60
CA VAL A 141 9.87 4.19 -10.94
C VAL A 141 10.66 4.93 -12.02
N ASN A 142 10.35 6.21 -12.26
CA ASN A 142 10.95 7.01 -13.32
C ASN A 142 10.89 6.33 -14.71
N ASN A 143 9.76 5.67 -15.02
CA ASN A 143 9.52 4.88 -16.24
C ASN A 143 10.27 3.54 -16.34
N GLU A 144 11.06 3.16 -15.34
CA GLU A 144 11.69 1.84 -15.28
C GLU A 144 10.76 0.85 -14.55
N PRO A 145 10.53 -0.36 -15.09
CA PRO A 145 9.67 -1.35 -14.44
C PRO A 145 10.12 -1.67 -13.02
N ALA A 146 9.17 -1.66 -12.08
CA ALA A 146 9.41 -1.98 -10.68
C ALA A 146 8.45 -3.09 -10.21
N TYR A 147 8.93 -3.91 -9.27
CA TYR A 147 8.12 -4.96 -8.69
C TYR A 147 7.15 -4.37 -7.65
N ILE A 148 5.90 -4.83 -7.68
CA ILE A 148 4.91 -4.50 -6.66
C ILE A 148 4.94 -5.60 -5.60
N TYR A 149 5.24 -5.22 -4.37
CA TYR A 149 5.16 -6.08 -3.21
C TYR A 149 3.84 -5.87 -2.48
N ARG A 150 3.33 -6.94 -1.87
CA ARG A 150 2.17 -6.87 -0.99
C ARG A 150 2.62 -6.55 0.44
N ALA A 151 2.33 -5.35 0.90
CA ALA A 151 2.63 -4.86 2.23
C ALA A 151 1.36 -4.80 3.10
N ASN A 152 1.54 -4.97 4.40
CA ASN A 152 0.49 -4.90 5.43
C ASN A 152 -0.73 -5.72 5.02
N LEU A 153 -0.49 -6.97 4.61
CA LEU A 153 -1.44 -7.98 4.16
C LEU A 153 -2.15 -7.70 2.82
N ALA A 154 -2.48 -6.45 2.50
CA ALA A 154 -3.35 -6.13 1.37
C ALA A 154 -2.85 -5.01 0.45
N PHE A 155 -1.91 -4.17 0.86
CA PHE A 155 -1.58 -2.93 0.17
C PHE A 155 -0.37 -3.07 -0.75
N ARG A 156 -0.20 -2.14 -1.69
CA ARG A 156 0.92 -2.14 -2.63
C ARG A 156 2.14 -1.44 -2.04
N ALA A 157 3.31 -1.99 -2.29
CA ALA A 157 4.59 -1.38 -1.97
C ALA A 157 5.56 -1.46 -3.15
N VAL A 158 6.37 -0.42 -3.33
CA VAL A 158 7.44 -0.35 -4.34
C VAL A 158 8.68 0.22 -3.71
N GLN A 159 9.85 -0.35 -4.01
CA GLN A 159 11.13 0.19 -3.55
C GLN A 159 11.46 1.45 -4.36
N VAL A 160 11.90 2.51 -3.68
CA VAL A 160 12.28 3.77 -4.30
C VAL A 160 13.64 4.20 -3.75
N PRO A 161 14.65 4.46 -4.61
CA PRO A 161 15.95 4.93 -4.14
C PRO A 161 15.88 6.37 -3.61
N ALA A 162 16.94 6.81 -2.94
CA ALA A 162 17.08 8.20 -2.51
C ALA A 162 17.00 9.19 -3.69
N GLY A 163 16.23 10.26 -3.55
CA GLY A 163 16.09 11.32 -4.53
C GLY A 163 14.64 11.67 -4.85
N VAL A 164 14.46 12.42 -5.95
CA VAL A 164 13.14 12.80 -6.47
C VAL A 164 12.70 11.80 -7.51
N HIS A 165 11.53 11.22 -7.31
CA HIS A 165 11.02 10.13 -8.16
C HIS A 165 9.55 10.34 -8.50
N THR A 166 9.17 9.82 -9.67
CA THR A 166 7.78 9.59 -10.06
C THR A 166 7.54 8.10 -10.07
N VAL A 167 6.61 7.64 -9.25
CA VAL A 167 6.14 6.25 -9.25
C VAL A 167 4.78 6.19 -9.91
N GLU A 168 4.65 5.34 -10.93
CA GLU A 168 3.41 5.10 -11.64
C GLU A 168 2.92 3.69 -11.36
N PHE A 169 1.68 3.57 -10.90
CA PHE A 169 0.93 2.33 -10.91
C PHE A 169 -0.10 2.39 -12.05
N ALA A 170 -0.10 1.39 -12.92
CA ALA A 170 -1.06 1.29 -14.02
C ALA A 170 -1.73 -0.08 -14.01
N TYR A 171 -3.05 -0.10 -14.17
CA TYR A 171 -3.81 -1.34 -14.28
C TYR A 171 -3.80 -1.82 -15.73
N ARG A 172 -3.05 -2.90 -15.98
CA ARG A 172 -2.82 -3.52 -17.29
C ARG A 172 -3.09 -5.04 -17.19
N PRO A 173 -4.36 -5.46 -17.12
CA PRO A 173 -4.68 -6.87 -17.02
C PRO A 173 -4.24 -7.66 -18.25
N TRP A 174 -3.70 -8.86 -18.03
CA TRP A 174 -3.19 -9.74 -19.08
C TRP A 174 -4.21 -10.09 -20.19
N TRP A 175 -5.51 -10.09 -19.88
CA TRP A 175 -6.59 -10.32 -20.84
C TRP A 175 -6.83 -9.14 -21.80
N MET A 176 -6.44 -7.90 -21.45
CA MET A 176 -6.43 -6.79 -22.41
C MET A 176 -5.41 -7.03 -23.53
N LEU A 177 -4.30 -7.72 -23.24
CA LEU A 177 -3.33 -8.11 -24.27
C LEU A 177 -3.90 -9.18 -25.21
N ALA A 178 -4.72 -10.11 -24.70
CA ALA A 178 -5.39 -11.13 -25.51
C ALA A 178 -6.48 -10.55 -26.42
N GLY A 179 -7.23 -9.54 -25.97
CA GLY A 179 -8.24 -8.85 -26.78
C GLY A 179 -7.66 -8.15 -28.02
N ALA A 180 -6.45 -7.61 -27.93
CA ALA A 180 -5.75 -6.99 -29.06
C ALA A 180 -5.46 -7.98 -30.21
N PHE A 181 -5.27 -9.27 -29.90
CA PHE A 181 -5.09 -10.31 -30.93
C PHE A 181 -6.41 -10.73 -31.59
N VAL A 182 -7.54 -10.66 -30.88
CA VAL A 182 -8.85 -11.01 -31.44
C VAL A 182 -9.40 -9.88 -32.33
N SER A 183 -9.13 -8.61 -31.99
CA SER A 183 -9.60 -7.46 -32.78
C SER A 183 -8.91 -7.30 -34.14
N VAL A 184 -7.85 -8.06 -34.42
CA VAL A 184 -7.13 -8.05 -35.71
C VAL A 184 -7.65 -9.15 -36.67
N VAL A 185 -8.66 -9.93 -36.26
CA VAL A 185 -9.26 -11.00 -37.09
C VAL A 185 -10.61 -10.60 -37.66
#